data_AF-A0A829PLK6-F1
#
_entry.id   AF-A0A829PLK6-F1
#
_cell.length_a   1.000
_cell.length_b   1.000
_cell.length_c   1.000
_cell.angle_alpha   90.00
_cell.angle_beta   90.00
_cell.angle_gamma   90.00
#
_symmetry.space_group_name_H-M   'P 1'
#
loop_
_entity.id
_entity.type
_entity.pdbx_description
1 polymer ?
#
loop_
_entity_poly.entity_id
_entity_poly.type
_entity_poly.pdbx_seq_one_letter_code
_entity_poly.pdbx_strand_id
1 'polypeptide(L)'
;MPTTLDRPHDVPRPESVDEISRWAGSEDLRRTELVYAPVFWVFLPLAVIGFLIYQMITDPTGAGWSITANGASRDTWLAWVPWLAWIGVTVWLLIAVAVLLLRLSALRDLRVENAWVYGHGVAHSIHRACIDHDDGEARWATYIALDHRLDDGQAATIHAAFELWLFQAGLPPSGSKPISSETLFGPQAKGGYFILHLPVSTIAGDTTEHQWMLITQPQEYERDVIVTPVPVPKKLARIRRRLHRKTERRSTS
;
A
#
# COMPACT_ATOMS: atom_id res chain seq x y z
N MET A 1 -31.27 19.18 20.20
CA MET A 1 -31.11 17.79 20.68
C MET A 1 -29.85 17.23 20.05
N PRO A 2 -28.94 16.59 20.81
CA PRO A 2 -27.78 15.98 20.19
C PRO A 2 -28.28 14.82 19.32
N THR A 3 -28.09 14.92 18.02
CA THR A 3 -28.35 13.85 17.06
C THR A 3 -27.51 12.65 17.46
N THR A 4 -28.17 11.55 17.80
CA THR A 4 -27.52 10.28 18.10
C THR A 4 -26.62 9.92 16.92
N LEU A 5 -25.34 9.64 17.20
CA LEU A 5 -24.39 9.21 16.20
C LEU A 5 -24.88 7.87 15.63
N ASP A 6 -25.20 7.82 14.34
CA ASP A 6 -25.66 6.58 13.71
C ASP A 6 -24.45 5.68 13.46
N ARG A 7 -24.25 4.70 14.34
CA ARG A 7 -23.10 3.77 14.28
C ARG A 7 -23.55 2.44 13.73
N PRO A 8 -22.94 1.92 12.65
CA PRO A 8 -23.25 0.59 12.17
C PRO A 8 -22.94 -0.44 13.26
N HIS A 9 -23.81 -1.43 13.44
CA HIS A 9 -23.66 -2.45 14.48
C HIS A 9 -22.82 -3.66 14.03
N ASP A 10 -22.85 -3.98 12.74
CA ASP A 10 -22.16 -5.14 12.20
C ASP A 10 -20.74 -4.77 11.74
N VAL A 11 -19.76 -5.20 12.53
CA VAL A 11 -18.34 -5.05 12.21
C VAL A 11 -17.85 -6.26 11.41
N PRO A 12 -17.47 -6.07 10.12
CA PRO A 12 -16.81 -7.13 9.37
C PRO A 12 -15.42 -7.42 9.95
N ARG A 13 -15.23 -8.63 10.48
CA ARG A 13 -13.91 -9.10 10.94
C ARG A 13 -13.14 -9.75 9.78
N PRO A 14 -11.84 -9.50 9.65
CA PRO A 14 -11.01 -10.19 8.66
C PRO A 14 -10.94 -11.69 8.99
N GLU A 15 -11.00 -12.54 7.97
CA GLU A 15 -10.94 -14.00 8.11
C GLU A 15 -9.50 -14.52 7.97
N SER A 16 -8.61 -13.73 7.36
CA SER A 16 -7.20 -14.10 7.16
C SER A 16 -6.30 -12.90 6.84
N VAL A 17 -4.98 -13.10 6.98
CA VAL A 17 -3.96 -12.14 6.50
C VAL A 17 -4.05 -11.92 4.99
N ASP A 18 -4.38 -12.98 4.24
CA ASP A 18 -4.55 -12.90 2.78
C ASP A 18 -5.72 -11.99 2.38
N GLU A 19 -6.79 -11.96 3.19
CA GLU A 19 -7.92 -11.04 3.02
C GLU A 19 -7.51 -9.58 3.25
N ILE A 20 -6.80 -9.28 4.33
CA ILE A 20 -6.33 -7.91 4.62
C ILE A 20 -5.41 -7.40 3.51
N SER A 21 -4.53 -8.27 2.98
CA SER A 21 -3.68 -7.93 1.83
C SER A 21 -4.47 -7.54 0.57
N ARG A 22 -5.76 -7.88 0.50
CA ARG A 22 -6.68 -7.56 -0.59
C ARG A 22 -7.55 -6.34 -0.30
N TRP A 23 -7.65 -5.93 0.97
CA TRP A 23 -8.37 -4.72 1.37
C TRP A 23 -7.62 -3.48 0.89
N ALA A 24 -6.36 -3.33 1.28
CA ALA A 24 -5.49 -2.26 0.81
C ALA A 24 -5.25 -2.32 -0.71
N GLY A 25 -5.05 -3.53 -1.25
CA GLY A 25 -4.54 -3.75 -2.61
C GLY A 25 -5.46 -3.42 -3.79
N SER A 26 -6.54 -2.66 -3.61
CA SER A 26 -7.36 -2.12 -4.71
C SER A 26 -7.51 -0.60 -4.69
N GLU A 27 -7.14 0.04 -3.58
CA GLU A 27 -7.07 1.49 -3.42
C GLU A 27 -5.62 1.96 -3.29
N ASP A 28 -4.69 1.05 -2.96
CA ASP A 28 -3.26 1.32 -2.85
C ASP A 28 -2.55 1.13 -4.20
N LEU A 29 -2.27 2.23 -4.89
CA LEU A 29 -1.54 2.30 -6.18
C LEU A 29 -0.19 1.59 -6.17
N ARG A 30 0.41 1.39 -4.98
CA ARG A 30 1.71 0.74 -4.80
C ARG A 30 1.76 -0.67 -5.40
N ARG A 31 0.65 -1.44 -5.40
CA ARG A 31 0.69 -2.87 -5.75
C ARG A 31 0.73 -3.14 -7.26
N THR A 32 0.07 -2.33 -8.08
CA THR A 32 0.04 -2.48 -9.54
C THR A 32 1.39 -2.17 -10.18
N GLU A 33 2.11 -1.19 -9.63
CA GLU A 33 3.46 -0.87 -10.09
C GLU A 33 4.52 -1.83 -9.54
N LEU A 34 4.28 -2.48 -8.38
CA LEU A 34 5.30 -3.30 -7.73
C LEU A 34 5.59 -4.66 -8.38
N VAL A 35 4.61 -5.30 -9.04
CA VAL A 35 4.70 -6.75 -9.31
C VAL A 35 5.00 -7.12 -10.77
N TYR A 36 4.44 -6.42 -11.75
CA TYR A 36 4.54 -6.86 -13.16
C TYR A 36 5.65 -6.18 -13.98
N ALA A 37 5.94 -4.91 -13.72
CA ALA A 37 7.05 -4.22 -14.40
C ALA A 37 8.44 -4.86 -14.17
N PRO A 38 8.85 -5.27 -12.96
CA PRO A 38 10.25 -5.62 -12.69
C PRO A 38 10.69 -6.99 -13.22
N VAL A 39 9.77 -7.95 -13.37
CA VAL A 39 10.09 -9.28 -13.90
C VAL A 39 10.59 -9.17 -15.35
N PHE A 40 9.93 -8.33 -16.15
CA PHE A 40 10.38 -8.01 -17.51
C PHE A 40 11.76 -7.34 -17.53
N TRP A 41 12.01 -6.39 -16.62
CA TRP A 41 13.29 -5.68 -16.51
C TRP A 41 14.48 -6.55 -16.08
N VAL A 42 14.24 -7.67 -15.40
CA VAL A 42 15.29 -8.65 -15.06
C VAL A 42 15.49 -9.66 -16.18
N PHE A 43 14.41 -10.12 -16.83
CA PHE A 43 14.53 -11.10 -17.93
C PHE A 43 15.16 -10.51 -19.20
N LEU A 44 14.96 -9.21 -19.46
CA LEU A 44 15.53 -8.56 -20.64
C LEU A 44 17.08 -8.55 -20.65
N PRO A 45 17.80 -8.10 -19.59
CA PRO A 45 19.26 -8.21 -19.54
C PRO A 45 19.73 -9.66 -19.56
N LEU A 46 19.02 -10.59 -18.91
CA LEU A 46 19.32 -12.03 -18.96
C LEU A 46 19.25 -12.60 -20.39
N ALA A 47 18.24 -12.21 -21.16
CA ALA A 47 18.13 -12.59 -22.57
C ALA A 47 19.26 -11.99 -23.41
N VAL A 48 19.65 -10.75 -23.15
CA VAL A 48 20.81 -10.11 -23.81
C VAL A 48 22.10 -10.84 -23.46
N ILE A 49 22.34 -11.19 -22.19
CA ILE A 49 23.51 -11.99 -21.78
C ILE A 49 23.52 -13.34 -22.51
N GLY A 50 22.38 -14.04 -22.55
CA GLY A 50 22.27 -15.31 -23.28
C GLY A 50 22.61 -15.17 -24.77
N PHE A 51 22.14 -14.09 -25.40
CA PHE A 51 22.49 -13.76 -26.79
C PHE A 51 23.99 -13.46 -26.96
N LEU A 52 24.58 -12.67 -26.05
CA LEU A 52 26.00 -12.34 -26.07
C LEU A 52 26.90 -13.58 -25.87
N ILE A 53 26.51 -14.50 -24.98
CA ILE A 53 27.19 -15.78 -24.75
C ILE A 53 27.07 -16.67 -25.99
N TYR A 54 25.86 -16.79 -26.56
CA TYR A 54 25.65 -17.57 -27.78
C TYR A 54 26.57 -17.10 -28.91
N GLN A 55 26.60 -15.78 -29.17
CA GLN A 55 27.49 -15.21 -30.18
C GLN A 55 28.97 -15.48 -29.91
N MET A 56 29.39 -15.45 -28.65
CA MET A 56 30.77 -15.77 -28.26
C MET A 56 31.14 -17.24 -28.52
N ILE A 57 30.21 -18.17 -28.30
CA ILE A 57 30.44 -19.61 -28.46
C ILE A 57 30.34 -20.02 -29.93
N THR A 58 29.45 -19.40 -30.70
CA THR A 58 29.24 -19.76 -32.11
C THR A 58 30.18 -19.03 -33.08
N ASP A 59 31.13 -18.24 -32.59
CA ASP A 59 32.10 -17.55 -33.44
C ASP A 59 33.09 -18.57 -34.08
N PRO A 60 33.02 -18.79 -35.41
CA PRO A 60 33.81 -19.81 -36.07
C PRO A 60 35.28 -19.40 -36.31
N THR A 61 35.67 -18.17 -35.95
CA THR A 61 36.98 -17.61 -36.35
C THR A 61 38.07 -17.69 -35.28
N GLY A 62 37.72 -17.96 -34.02
CA GLY A 62 38.68 -18.03 -32.90
C GLY A 62 39.40 -16.72 -32.56
N ALA A 63 39.20 -15.66 -33.34
CA ALA A 63 39.55 -14.29 -33.02
C ALA A 63 38.31 -13.63 -32.39
N GLY A 64 38.44 -13.08 -31.19
CA GLY A 64 37.29 -12.70 -30.37
C GLY A 64 36.21 -11.86 -31.06
N TRP A 65 34.95 -12.17 -30.74
CA TRP A 65 33.73 -11.37 -30.94
C TRP A 65 33.56 -10.70 -32.32
N SER A 66 33.04 -11.46 -33.29
CA SER A 66 32.45 -10.93 -34.52
C SER A 66 30.91 -10.86 -34.40
N ILE A 67 30.35 -9.69 -34.06
CA ILE A 67 28.88 -9.51 -34.15
C ILE A 67 28.54 -9.32 -35.63
N THR A 68 28.10 -10.37 -36.31
CA THR A 68 27.55 -10.29 -37.67
C THR A 68 26.13 -9.70 -37.62
N ALA A 69 26.00 -8.40 -37.86
CA ALA A 69 24.71 -7.78 -38.17
C ALA A 69 24.54 -7.74 -39.70
N ASN A 70 23.50 -8.39 -40.22
CA ASN A 70 23.17 -8.45 -41.66
C ASN A 70 24.27 -9.03 -42.56
N GLY A 71 24.96 -10.10 -42.14
CA GLY A 71 25.86 -10.87 -43.01
C GLY A 71 27.16 -10.18 -43.43
N ALA A 72 27.45 -8.97 -42.92
CA ALA A 72 28.73 -8.30 -43.10
C ALA A 72 29.53 -8.37 -41.78
N SER A 73 30.67 -9.05 -41.79
CA SER A 73 31.67 -8.93 -40.71
C SER A 73 32.26 -7.52 -40.78
N ARG A 74 31.90 -6.66 -39.82
CA ARG A 74 32.61 -5.39 -39.67
C ARG A 74 33.84 -5.64 -38.81
N ASP A 75 34.97 -5.88 -39.46
CA ASP A 75 36.31 -5.99 -38.83
C ASP A 75 36.80 -4.68 -38.17
N THR A 76 35.94 -3.68 -38.01
CA THR A 76 36.30 -2.28 -37.71
C THR A 76 35.80 -1.74 -36.38
N TRP A 77 35.28 -2.59 -35.48
CA TRP A 77 34.96 -2.12 -34.13
C TRP A 77 36.23 -2.09 -33.29
N LEU A 78 36.50 -0.98 -32.61
CA LEU A 78 37.64 -0.92 -31.69
C LEU A 78 37.47 -2.03 -30.64
N ALA A 79 38.59 -2.69 -30.30
CA ALA A 79 38.59 -3.88 -29.43
C ALA A 79 37.91 -3.69 -28.06
N TRP A 80 37.71 -2.46 -27.59
CA TRP A 80 37.03 -2.14 -26.32
C TRP A 80 35.51 -2.06 -26.41
N VAL A 81 34.90 -1.96 -27.60
CA VAL A 81 33.45 -1.78 -27.72
C VAL A 81 32.64 -3.00 -27.25
N PRO A 82 33.04 -4.25 -27.53
CA PRO A 82 32.46 -5.45 -26.91
C PRO A 82 32.47 -5.40 -25.37
N TRP A 83 33.55 -4.90 -24.79
CA TRP A 83 33.68 -4.76 -23.33
C TRP A 83 32.68 -3.76 -22.76
N LEU A 84 32.38 -2.67 -23.46
CA LEU A 84 31.31 -1.75 -23.04
C LEU A 84 29.93 -2.39 -23.06
N ALA A 85 29.63 -3.25 -24.04
CA ALA A 85 28.36 -3.98 -24.07
C ALA A 85 28.23 -4.89 -22.84
N TRP A 86 29.29 -5.63 -22.50
CA TRP A 86 29.32 -6.45 -21.27
C TRP A 86 29.18 -5.62 -20.00
N ILE A 87 29.90 -4.50 -19.88
CA ILE A 87 29.79 -3.59 -18.74
C ILE A 87 28.37 -3.04 -18.63
N GLY A 88 27.80 -2.54 -19.73
CA GLY A 88 26.46 -1.97 -19.76
C GLY A 88 25.38 -2.98 -19.36
N VAL A 89 25.44 -4.20 -19.90
CA VAL A 89 24.49 -5.27 -19.57
C VAL A 89 24.66 -5.75 -18.13
N THR A 90 25.89 -5.82 -17.62
CA THR A 90 26.16 -6.20 -16.22
C THR A 90 25.65 -5.14 -15.24
N VAL A 91 25.94 -3.86 -15.50
CA VAL A 91 25.43 -2.74 -14.69
C VAL A 91 23.90 -2.73 -14.72
N TRP A 92 23.29 -2.94 -15.88
CA TRP A 92 21.85 -3.00 -16.00
C TRP A 92 21.25 -4.18 -15.21
N LEU A 93 21.84 -5.37 -15.29
CA LEU A 93 21.41 -6.52 -14.51
C LEU A 93 21.52 -6.24 -13.00
N LEU A 94 22.61 -5.63 -12.54
CA LEU A 94 22.79 -5.26 -11.13
C LEU A 94 21.70 -4.29 -10.66
N ILE A 95 21.38 -3.26 -11.45
CA ILE A 95 20.29 -2.33 -11.15
C ILE A 95 18.95 -3.08 -11.09
N ALA A 96 18.67 -3.93 -12.07
CA ALA A 96 17.42 -4.70 -12.14
C ALA A 96 17.27 -5.63 -10.92
N VAL A 97 18.35 -6.32 -10.52
CA VAL A 97 18.37 -7.18 -9.33
C VAL A 97 18.21 -6.36 -8.05
N ALA A 98 18.90 -5.22 -7.91
CA ALA A 98 18.75 -4.35 -6.75
C ALA A 98 17.31 -3.85 -6.60
N VAL A 99 16.68 -3.42 -7.70
CA VAL A 99 15.27 -3.01 -7.73
C VAL A 99 14.35 -4.19 -7.38
N LEU A 100 14.63 -5.39 -7.89
CA LEU A 100 13.85 -6.58 -7.56
C LEU A 100 13.94 -6.91 -6.06
N LEU A 101 15.14 -6.86 -5.48
CA LEU A 101 15.36 -7.12 -4.06
C LEU A 101 14.67 -6.09 -3.17
N LEU A 102 14.79 -4.79 -3.50
CA LEU A 102 14.10 -3.71 -2.78
C LEU A 102 12.57 -3.87 -2.82
N ARG A 103 12.03 -4.32 -3.95
CA ARG A 103 10.58 -4.57 -4.07
C ARG A 103 10.16 -5.85 -3.34
N LEU A 104 11.01 -6.87 -3.32
CA LEU A 104 10.76 -8.10 -2.56
C LEU A 104 10.78 -7.84 -1.04
N SER A 105 11.70 -6.97 -0.57
CA SER A 105 11.70 -6.52 0.83
C SER A 105 10.43 -5.74 1.14
N ALA A 106 10.03 -4.80 0.28
CA ALA A 106 8.76 -4.08 0.45
C ALA A 106 7.54 -5.03 0.50
N LEU A 107 7.50 -6.08 -0.32
CA LEU A 107 6.43 -7.10 -0.26
C LEU A 107 6.46 -7.91 1.04
N ARG A 108 7.65 -8.21 1.56
CA ARG A 108 7.83 -8.87 2.85
C ARG A 108 7.34 -7.96 3.97
N ASP A 109 7.73 -6.69 3.96
CA ASP A 109 7.34 -5.70 4.97
C ASP A 109 5.83 -5.51 4.97
N LEU A 110 5.21 -5.38 3.79
CA LEU A 110 3.75 -5.36 3.65
C LEU A 110 3.09 -6.64 4.20
N ARG A 111 3.71 -7.81 4.04
CA ARG A 111 3.15 -9.05 4.61
C ARG A 111 3.20 -9.04 6.14
N VAL A 112 4.29 -8.54 6.71
CA VAL A 112 4.43 -8.36 8.17
C VAL A 112 3.38 -7.36 8.68
N GLU A 113 3.22 -6.25 7.98
CA GLU A 113 2.21 -5.22 8.29
C GLU A 113 0.79 -5.77 8.23
N ASN A 114 0.43 -6.49 7.15
CA ASN A 114 -0.89 -7.12 7.01
C ASN A 114 -1.15 -8.15 8.13
N ALA A 115 -0.12 -8.90 8.55
CA ALA A 115 -0.24 -9.84 9.66
C ALA A 115 -0.41 -9.12 11.00
N TRP A 116 0.26 -7.98 11.19
CA TRP A 116 0.08 -7.13 12.35
C TRP A 116 -1.35 -6.58 12.43
N VAL A 117 -1.86 -6.01 11.33
CA VAL A 117 -3.24 -5.53 11.21
C VAL A 117 -4.25 -6.65 11.48
N TYR A 118 -3.97 -7.88 11.02
CA TYR A 118 -4.82 -9.04 11.30
C TYR A 118 -4.92 -9.35 12.81
N GLY A 119 -3.78 -9.34 13.51
CA GLY A 119 -3.73 -9.67 14.93
C GLY A 119 -4.19 -8.55 15.86
N HIS A 120 -3.95 -7.29 15.48
CA HIS A 120 -4.04 -6.13 16.38
C HIS A 120 -4.92 -4.99 15.86
N GLY A 121 -5.52 -5.13 14.68
CA GLY A 121 -6.43 -4.15 14.12
C GLY A 121 -7.74 -4.09 14.91
N VAL A 122 -8.08 -2.90 15.40
CA VAL A 122 -9.36 -2.63 16.08
C VAL A 122 -10.27 -1.89 15.11
N ALA A 123 -11.51 -2.36 14.99
CA ALA A 123 -12.48 -1.71 14.11
C ALA A 123 -12.91 -0.36 14.69
N HIS A 124 -12.91 0.65 13.84
CA HIS A 124 -13.37 1.99 14.12
C HIS A 124 -14.45 2.36 13.11
N SER A 125 -15.57 2.86 13.59
CA SER A 125 -16.58 3.51 12.76
C SER A 125 -16.05 4.86 12.32
N ILE A 126 -16.23 5.21 11.05
CA ILE A 126 -15.71 6.46 10.48
C ILE A 126 -16.85 7.46 10.32
N HIS A 127 -16.60 8.69 10.73
CA HIS A 127 -17.55 9.80 10.66
C HIS A 127 -16.86 10.97 9.96
N ARG A 128 -17.56 11.65 9.05
CA ARG A 128 -17.04 12.86 8.42
C ARG A 128 -17.01 13.98 9.46
N ALA A 129 -15.89 14.70 9.59
CA ALA A 129 -15.80 15.85 10.48
C ALA A 129 -16.37 17.12 9.80
N CYS A 130 -16.64 18.17 10.58
CA CYS A 130 -17.27 19.38 10.05
C CYS A 130 -16.38 20.23 9.12
N ILE A 131 -15.06 20.03 9.13
CA ILE A 131 -14.09 20.79 8.34
C ILE A 131 -13.43 19.88 7.31
N ASP A 132 -13.41 20.32 6.05
CA ASP A 132 -12.61 19.70 4.99
C ASP A 132 -11.21 20.34 4.92
N HIS A 133 -10.19 19.54 4.66
CA HIS A 133 -8.79 19.93 4.51
C HIS A 133 -8.48 20.41 3.09
N ASP A 134 -7.96 21.62 2.95
CA ASP A 134 -7.45 22.14 1.67
C ASP A 134 -5.93 22.01 1.66
N ASP A 135 -5.40 21.25 0.69
CA ASP A 135 -3.96 21.09 0.49
C ASP A 135 -3.36 22.12 -0.50
N GLY A 136 -4.19 23.04 -1.02
CA GLY A 136 -3.83 24.06 -1.99
C GLY A 136 -4.09 23.65 -3.44
N GLU A 137 -4.25 22.35 -3.73
CA GLU A 137 -4.65 21.84 -5.04
C GLU A 137 -6.12 21.41 -5.04
N ALA A 138 -6.56 20.82 -3.94
CA ALA A 138 -7.93 20.36 -3.77
C ALA A 138 -8.38 20.30 -2.31
N ARG A 139 -9.69 20.30 -2.13
CA ARG A 139 -10.33 20.22 -0.81
C ARG A 139 -10.78 18.79 -0.52
N TRP A 140 -10.20 18.18 0.49
CA TRP A 140 -10.39 16.80 0.91
C TRP A 140 -11.25 16.70 2.17
N ALA A 141 -12.16 15.72 2.22
CA ALA A 141 -12.93 15.46 3.43
C ALA A 141 -12.02 14.94 4.56
N THR A 142 -12.25 15.40 5.79
CA THR A 142 -11.58 14.89 7.00
C THR A 142 -12.52 14.02 7.82
N TYR A 143 -11.94 13.20 8.70
CA TYR A 143 -12.68 12.12 9.35
C TYR A 143 -12.31 11.93 10.82
N ILE A 144 -13.31 11.54 11.62
CA ILE A 144 -13.18 11.10 13.00
C ILE A 144 -13.48 9.60 13.03
N ALA A 145 -12.52 8.80 13.47
CA ALA A 145 -12.66 7.37 13.66
C ALA A 145 -12.87 7.06 15.14
N LEU A 146 -13.88 6.26 15.46
CA LEU A 146 -14.26 5.90 16.84
C LEU A 146 -14.29 4.38 17.01
N ASP A 147 -13.59 3.86 18.01
CA ASP A 147 -13.51 2.43 18.31
C ASP A 147 -14.91 1.86 18.53
N HIS A 148 -15.27 0.84 17.76
CA HIS A 148 -16.55 0.13 17.83
C HIS A 148 -16.90 -0.41 19.22
N ARG A 149 -15.91 -0.63 20.09
CA ARG A 149 -16.09 -1.18 21.44
C ARG A 149 -16.52 -0.13 22.47
N LEU A 150 -16.41 1.16 22.13
CA LEU A 150 -16.84 2.23 23.01
C LEU A 150 -18.36 2.24 23.14
N ASP A 151 -18.82 2.51 24.36
CA ASP A 151 -20.22 2.85 24.61
C ASP A 151 -20.62 4.11 23.81
N ASP A 152 -21.86 4.15 23.34
CA ASP A 152 -22.33 5.23 22.47
C ASP A 152 -22.28 6.61 23.15
N GLY A 153 -22.46 6.68 24.47
CA GLY A 153 -22.31 7.92 25.22
C GLY A 153 -20.85 8.42 25.24
N GLN A 154 -19.90 7.50 25.42
CA GLN A 154 -18.47 7.84 25.38
C GLN A 154 -18.03 8.21 23.95
N ALA A 155 -18.48 7.46 22.95
CA ALA A 155 -18.21 7.75 21.54
C ALA A 155 -18.74 9.13 21.13
N ALA A 156 -19.97 9.47 21.51
CA ALA A 156 -20.56 10.78 21.25
C ALA A 156 -19.78 11.92 21.94
N THR A 157 -19.32 11.68 23.18
CA THR A 157 -18.51 12.66 23.91
C THR A 157 -17.17 12.92 23.21
N ILE A 158 -16.49 11.86 22.78
CA ILE A 158 -15.21 11.98 22.05
C ILE A 158 -15.42 12.66 20.69
N HIS A 159 -16.48 12.29 19.97
CA HIS A 159 -16.83 12.94 18.70
C HIS A 159 -17.07 14.43 18.87
N ALA A 160 -17.89 14.83 19.86
CA ALA A 160 -18.15 16.23 20.15
C ALA A 160 -16.88 16.99 20.57
N ALA A 161 -15.97 16.36 21.31
CA ALA A 161 -14.69 16.95 21.68
C ALA A 161 -13.80 17.22 20.46
N PHE A 162 -13.74 16.29 19.50
CA PHE A 162 -13.03 16.50 18.25
C PHE A 162 -13.63 17.64 17.42
N GLU A 163 -14.95 17.67 17.27
CA GLU A 163 -15.62 18.74 16.52
C GLU A 163 -15.40 20.11 17.16
N LEU A 164 -15.44 20.19 18.49
CA LEU A 164 -15.13 21.41 19.23
C LEU A 164 -13.68 21.84 19.04
N TRP A 165 -12.74 20.88 19.09
CA TRP A 165 -11.33 21.15 18.87
C TRP A 165 -11.06 21.66 17.45
N LEU A 166 -11.65 21.02 16.43
CA LEU A 166 -11.54 21.46 15.04
C LEU A 166 -12.09 22.88 14.85
N PHE A 167 -13.21 23.21 15.50
CA PHE A 167 -13.79 24.55 15.42
C PHE A 167 -12.91 25.62 16.08
N GLN A 168 -12.21 25.27 17.16
CA GLN A 168 -11.39 26.23 17.93
C GLN A 168 -9.96 26.37 17.41
N ALA A 169 -9.28 25.26 17.17
CA ALA A 169 -7.87 25.22 16.79
C ALA A 169 -7.67 25.19 15.26
N GLY A 170 -8.70 24.81 14.51
CA GLY A 170 -8.60 24.56 13.07
C GLY A 170 -7.99 23.19 12.76
N LEU A 171 -7.54 23.04 11.52
CA LEU A 171 -6.95 21.78 11.04
C LEU A 171 -5.45 21.68 11.39
N PRO A 172 -4.95 20.48 11.69
CA PRO A 172 -3.52 20.25 11.80
C PRO A 172 -2.84 20.41 10.42
N PRO A 173 -1.52 20.65 10.38
CA PRO A 173 -0.79 20.87 9.13
C PRO A 173 -0.86 19.65 8.18
N SER A 174 -0.73 19.91 6.88
CA SER A 174 -0.73 18.87 5.84
C SER A 174 0.32 17.79 6.14
N GLY A 175 -0.06 16.53 5.92
CA GLY A 175 0.79 15.38 6.24
C GLY A 175 0.81 14.97 7.72
N SER A 176 -0.01 15.61 8.57
CA SER A 176 -0.18 15.15 9.95
C SER A 176 -0.71 13.72 10.00
N LYS A 177 -0.05 12.92 10.83
CA LYS A 177 -0.46 11.53 11.12
C LYS A 177 -1.79 11.53 11.90
N PRO A 178 -2.50 10.39 11.95
CA PRO A 178 -3.71 10.28 12.75
C PRO A 178 -3.46 10.70 14.21
N ILE A 179 -4.30 11.59 14.72
CA ILE A 179 -4.14 12.17 16.05
C ILE A 179 -5.10 11.45 17.00
N SER A 180 -4.57 10.84 18.06
CA SER A 180 -5.42 10.15 19.03
C SER A 180 -6.16 11.13 19.93
N SER A 181 -7.40 10.79 20.29
CA SER A 181 -8.21 11.53 21.27
C SER A 181 -7.56 11.54 22.65
N GLU A 182 -6.84 10.48 23.01
CA GLU A 182 -6.08 10.38 24.26
C GLU A 182 -4.96 11.43 24.31
N THR A 183 -4.30 11.70 23.18
CA THR A 183 -3.27 12.75 23.08
C THR A 183 -3.84 14.15 23.22
N LEU A 184 -5.02 14.41 22.65
CA LEU A 184 -5.62 15.76 22.65
C LEU A 184 -6.41 16.06 23.94
N PHE A 185 -7.12 15.08 24.47
CA PHE A 185 -8.11 15.27 25.53
C PHE A 185 -7.79 14.48 26.81
N GLY A 186 -6.69 13.71 26.81
CA GLY A 186 -6.20 12.93 27.94
C GLY A 186 -6.76 11.50 28.02
N PRO A 187 -6.31 10.70 29.01
CA PRO A 187 -6.58 9.26 29.10
C PRO A 187 -8.06 8.86 29.14
N GLN A 188 -8.93 9.76 29.61
CA GLN A 188 -10.38 9.51 29.72
C GLN A 188 -11.08 9.48 28.34
N ALA A 189 -10.46 10.06 27.32
CA ALA A 189 -11.00 10.14 25.97
C ALA A 189 -10.49 9.03 25.05
N LYS A 190 -9.93 7.93 25.57
CA LYS A 190 -9.32 6.86 24.75
C LYS A 190 -10.30 6.25 23.74
N GLY A 191 -9.78 5.89 22.55
CA GLY A 191 -10.51 5.12 21.53
C GLY A 191 -11.04 5.94 20.34
N GLY A 192 -10.60 7.19 20.18
CA GLY A 192 -10.89 8.01 19.01
C GLY A 192 -9.61 8.44 18.28
N TYR A 193 -9.73 8.66 16.98
CA TYR A 193 -8.66 9.20 16.14
C TYR A 193 -9.22 10.24 15.17
N PHE A 194 -8.51 11.35 15.02
CA PHE A 194 -8.73 12.29 13.92
C PHE A 194 -7.82 11.91 12.74
N ILE A 195 -8.39 11.84 11.54
CA ILE A 195 -7.70 11.47 10.30
C ILE A 195 -7.92 12.59 9.27
N LEU A 196 -6.81 13.25 8.89
CA LEU A 196 -6.85 14.39 7.98
C LEU A 196 -7.30 14.00 6.57
N HIS A 197 -6.80 12.87 6.07
CA HIS A 197 -7.18 12.33 4.76
C HIS A 197 -7.11 10.80 4.80
N LEU A 198 -8.11 10.13 4.23
CA LEU A 198 -8.12 8.68 4.19
C LEU A 198 -7.22 8.15 3.08
N PRO A 199 -6.48 7.06 3.29
CA PRO A 199 -5.63 6.46 2.25
C PRO A 199 -6.37 6.07 0.96
N VAL A 200 -7.71 5.95 1.02
CA VAL A 200 -8.58 5.47 -0.07
C VAL A 200 -9.27 6.56 -0.85
N SER A 201 -9.21 7.79 -0.35
CA SER A 201 -9.88 8.90 -0.99
C SER A 201 -9.07 9.27 -2.24
N THR A 202 -9.62 8.93 -3.40
CA THR A 202 -9.01 9.20 -4.71
C THR A 202 -9.58 10.46 -5.37
N ILE A 203 -10.67 11.01 -4.84
CA ILE A 203 -11.39 12.16 -5.38
C ILE A 203 -11.56 13.18 -4.26
N ALA A 204 -11.06 14.39 -4.49
CA ALA A 204 -11.24 15.50 -3.56
C ALA A 204 -12.73 15.85 -3.39
N GLY A 205 -13.14 16.10 -2.15
CA GLY A 205 -14.50 16.50 -1.78
C GLY A 205 -15.52 15.36 -1.73
N ASP A 206 -15.18 14.16 -2.21
CA ASP A 206 -16.09 13.02 -2.14
C ASP A 206 -16.05 12.36 -0.75
N THR A 207 -17.22 11.97 -0.26
CA THR A 207 -17.33 11.25 1.00
C THR A 207 -17.08 9.77 0.74
N THR A 208 -16.25 9.17 1.58
CA THR A 208 -16.00 7.73 1.47
C THR A 208 -17.28 6.92 1.70
N GLU A 209 -17.53 5.92 0.85
CA GLU A 209 -18.56 4.90 1.11
C GLU A 209 -18.17 3.94 2.24
N HIS A 210 -16.93 4.02 2.73
CA HIS A 210 -16.41 3.15 3.78
C HIS A 210 -16.98 3.54 5.14
N GLN A 211 -17.61 2.56 5.81
CA GLN A 211 -18.16 2.74 7.15
C GLN A 211 -17.17 2.36 8.26
N TRP A 212 -16.16 1.56 7.92
CA TRP A 212 -15.26 0.92 8.88
C TRP A 212 -13.80 1.04 8.48
N MET A 213 -12.94 1.21 9.48
CA MET A 213 -11.49 1.11 9.39
C MET A 213 -10.95 0.17 10.45
N LEU A 214 -9.89 -0.56 10.16
CA LEU A 214 -9.04 -1.17 11.17
C LEU A 214 -7.91 -0.20 11.50
N ILE A 215 -7.79 0.17 12.76
CA ILE A 215 -6.68 0.98 13.27
C ILE A 215 -5.92 0.12 14.28
N THR A 216 -4.61 -0.01 14.09
CA THR A 216 -3.74 -0.76 15.01
C THR A 216 -3.29 0.09 16.18
N GLN A 217 -2.88 -0.55 17.28
CA GLN A 217 -2.12 0.15 18.30
C GLN A 217 -0.74 0.57 17.75
N PRO A 218 -0.15 1.67 18.26
CA PRO A 218 1.23 2.04 17.95
C PRO A 218 2.17 0.90 18.34
N GLN A 219 3.18 0.63 17.51
CA GLN A 219 4.19 -0.38 17.83
C GLN A 219 5.18 0.18 18.85
N GLU A 220 5.78 -0.67 19.71
CA GLU A 220 6.72 -0.20 20.77
C GLU A 220 7.87 0.69 20.26
N TYR A 221 8.21 0.59 18.97
CA TYR A 221 9.25 1.39 18.32
C TYR A 221 8.73 2.35 17.23
N GLU A 222 7.46 2.22 16.84
CA GLU A 222 6.81 3.10 15.86
C GLU A 222 5.62 3.80 16.51
N ARG A 223 5.66 5.13 16.59
CA ARG A 223 4.54 5.92 17.11
C ARG A 223 3.33 5.95 16.18
N ASP A 224 3.39 5.26 15.06
CA ASP A 224 2.44 5.37 13.97
C ASP A 224 1.40 4.27 14.08
N VAL A 225 0.15 4.65 13.81
CA VAL A 225 -0.96 3.70 13.68
C VAL A 225 -1.17 3.38 12.21
N ILE A 226 -1.40 2.11 11.91
CA ILE A 226 -1.73 1.68 10.55
C ILE A 226 -3.25 1.79 10.42
N VAL A 227 -3.69 2.60 9.47
CA VAL A 227 -5.11 2.79 9.14
C VAL A 227 -5.43 1.97 7.89
N THR A 228 -6.14 0.87 8.07
CA THR A 228 -6.58 0.00 6.98
C THR A 228 -8.08 0.15 6.75
N PRO A 229 -8.52 0.64 5.58
CA PRO A 229 -9.93 0.75 5.24
C PRO A 229 -10.55 -0.62 5.05
N VAL A 230 -11.73 -0.83 5.62
CA VAL A 230 -12.49 -2.06 5.36
C VAL A 230 -13.30 -1.87 4.07
N PRO A 231 -13.20 -2.76 3.07
CA PRO A 231 -13.93 -2.61 1.82
C PRO A 231 -15.45 -2.60 2.02
N VAL A 232 -16.15 -1.85 1.16
CA VAL A 232 -17.62 -1.84 1.11
C VAL A 232 -18.21 -3.26 0.96
N PRO A 233 -19.41 -3.57 1.52
CA PRO A 233 -19.91 -4.93 1.66
C PRO A 233 -19.91 -5.77 0.37
N LYS A 234 -20.30 -5.16 -0.75
CA LYS A 234 -20.31 -5.83 -2.07
C LYS A 234 -18.90 -6.25 -2.52
N LYS A 235 -17.90 -5.40 -2.25
CA LYS A 235 -16.50 -5.64 -2.58
C LYS A 235 -15.88 -6.66 -1.64
N LEU A 236 -16.16 -6.56 -0.34
CA LEU A 236 -15.73 -7.52 0.68
C LEU A 236 -16.22 -8.94 0.34
N ALA A 237 -17.52 -9.10 0.04
CA ALA A 237 -18.10 -10.38 -0.35
C ALA A 237 -17.43 -10.97 -1.61
N ARG A 238 -17.06 -10.12 -2.58
CA ARG A 238 -16.33 -10.56 -3.78
C ARG A 238 -14.92 -11.05 -3.44
N ILE A 239 -14.21 -10.36 -2.53
CA ILE A 239 -12.87 -10.76 -2.08
C ILE A 239 -12.93 -12.12 -1.40
N ARG A 240 -13.83 -12.30 -0.42
CA ARG A 240 -14.00 -13.57 0.31
C ARG A 240 -14.32 -14.73 -0.60
N ARG A 241 -15.31 -14.57 -1.50
CA ARG A 241 -15.65 -15.60 -2.50
C ARG A 241 -14.44 -16.04 -3.34
N ARG A 242 -13.57 -15.11 -3.74
CA ARG A 242 -12.36 -15.45 -4.52
C ARG A 242 -11.34 -16.21 -3.66
N LEU A 243 -11.20 -15.84 -2.39
CA LEU A 243 -10.28 -16.52 -1.47
C LEU A 243 -10.76 -17.93 -1.15
N HIS A 244 -12.02 -18.12 -0.80
CA HIS A 244 -12.58 -19.47 -0.55
C HIS A 244 -12.40 -20.40 -1.75
N ARG A 245 -12.75 -19.95 -2.96
CA ARG A 245 -12.54 -20.72 -4.20
C ARG A 245 -11.07 -21.11 -4.42
N LYS A 246 -10.12 -20.26 -4.03
CA LYS A 246 -8.69 -20.55 -4.16
C LYS A 246 -8.25 -21.61 -3.15
N THR A 247 -8.77 -21.57 -1.93
CA THR A 247 -8.51 -22.56 -0.87
C THR A 247 -9.10 -23.93 -1.20
N GLU A 248 -10.34 -23.96 -1.71
CA GLU A 248 -10.99 -25.19 -2.19
C GLU A 248 -10.19 -25.88 -3.30
N ARG A 249 -9.65 -25.11 -4.26
CA ARG A 249 -8.82 -25.66 -5.34
C ARG A 249 -7.47 -26.20 -4.87
N ARG A 250 -6.91 -25.67 -3.78
CA ARG A 250 -5.63 -26.14 -3.22
C ARG A 250 -5.77 -27.37 -2.33
N SER A 251 -6.94 -27.59 -1.74
CA SER A 251 -7.21 -28.76 -0.90
C SER A 251 -7.61 -30.00 -1.70
N THR A 252 -7.91 -29.83 -2.99
CA THR A 252 -8.30 -30.90 -3.92
C THR A 252 -7.19 -31.32 -4.87
N SER A 253 -6.00 -30.71 -4.79
CA SER A 253 -4.78 -31.07 -5.52
C SER A 253 -3.77 -31.74 -4.61
#